data_AF-A0AA88SIE6-F1
#
_entry.id   AF-A0AA88SIE6-F1
#
_cell.length_a   1.000
_cell.length_b   1.000
_cell.length_c   1.000
_cell.angle_alpha   90.00
_cell.angle_beta   90.00
_cell.angle_gamma   90.00
#
_symmetry.space_group_name_H-M   'P 1'
#
loop_
_entity.id
_entity.type
_entity.pdbx_description
1 polymer ?
#
loop_
_entity_poly.entity_id
_entity_poly.type
_entity_poly.pdbx_seq_one_letter_code
_entity_poly.pdbx_strand_id
1 'polypeptide(L)'
;MKITALLVLKVNPDGSTPLLLASVLDVSHFGYFQRSSVKEFILFVSRTVAQRTQSGQRQSVSHEEYKVHSYNRNGVCIVGFMDDHYPVRSAFSLLNQVQDEYHKKFGESWRAVKEDNNQPWPYLNDALAKFQDPAEADKLLRIQRELDETKIILHRTIDSVLERGEKLDSLVEKSSDLSAASQMFYKQAKSTNQCCTILVMNSGSPVDSVNIQSHAYTGWINDDSL
;
A
#
# COMPACT_ATOMS: atom_id res chain seq x y z
N MET A 1 5.51 -2.98 13.91
CA MET A 1 5.77 -1.54 13.65
C MET A 1 6.63 -1.48 12.41
N LYS A 2 6.00 -1.43 11.26
CA LYS A 2 6.66 -1.43 9.97
C LYS A 2 5.99 -0.41 9.05
N ILE A 3 6.82 0.25 8.23
CA ILE A 3 6.36 1.00 7.07
C ILE A 3 6.55 0.11 5.85
N THR A 4 5.45 -0.23 5.18
CA THR A 4 5.43 -1.12 4.01
C THR A 4 5.67 -0.36 2.71
N ALA A 5 5.17 0.87 2.61
CA ALA A 5 5.34 1.66 1.41
C ALA A 5 5.25 3.17 1.68
N LEU A 6 5.95 3.96 0.86
CA LEU A 6 5.76 5.40 0.73
C LEU A 6 5.60 5.73 -0.75
N LEU A 7 4.59 6.52 -1.07
CA LEU A 7 4.26 6.93 -2.43
C LEU A 7 4.06 8.44 -2.49
N VAL A 8 4.48 9.04 -3.59
CA VAL A 8 4.27 10.44 -3.93
C VAL A 8 3.37 10.48 -5.16
N LEU A 9 2.20 11.09 -5.04
CA LEU A 9 1.21 11.18 -6.11
C LEU A 9 0.88 12.62 -6.45
N LYS A 10 0.66 12.89 -7.74
CA LYS A 10 -0.01 14.10 -8.22
C LYS A 10 -1.51 13.88 -8.18
N VAL A 11 -2.23 14.72 -7.45
CA VAL A 11 -3.69 14.77 -7.44
C VAL A 11 -4.13 15.86 -8.41
N ASN A 12 -4.90 15.46 -9.42
CA ASN A 12 -5.38 16.40 -10.44
C ASN A 12 -6.65 17.13 -9.96
N PRO A 13 -6.76 18.45 -10.18
CA PRO A 13 -7.94 19.23 -9.76
C PRO A 13 -9.24 18.84 -10.48
N ASP A 14 -9.13 18.23 -11.66
CA ASP A 14 -10.26 17.81 -12.50
C ASP A 14 -10.92 16.50 -12.01
N GLY A 15 -10.40 15.90 -10.94
CA GLY A 15 -10.92 14.64 -10.42
C GLY A 15 -10.46 13.41 -11.21
N SER A 16 -9.50 13.55 -12.14
CA SER A 16 -8.88 12.40 -12.79
C SER A 16 -7.97 11.62 -11.84
N THR A 17 -7.71 10.35 -12.17
CA THR A 17 -6.89 9.42 -11.38
C THR A 17 -5.54 10.04 -10.99
N PRO A 18 -5.09 9.92 -9.73
CA PRO A 18 -3.81 10.47 -9.32
C PRO A 18 -2.64 9.79 -10.04
N LEU A 19 -1.66 10.58 -10.46
CA LEU A 19 -0.49 10.08 -11.17
C LEU A 19 0.64 9.78 -10.18
N LEU A 20 1.30 8.64 -10.36
CA LEU A 20 2.45 8.25 -9.55
C LEU A 20 3.68 9.07 -9.95
N LEU A 21 4.33 9.71 -8.97
CA LEU A 21 5.53 10.53 -9.16
C LEU A 21 6.80 9.86 -8.62
N ALA A 22 6.69 9.12 -7.53
CA ALA A 22 7.76 8.34 -6.93
C ALA A 22 7.17 7.33 -5.95
N SER A 23 7.83 6.20 -5.76
CA SER A 23 7.45 5.21 -4.75
C SER A 23 8.63 4.42 -4.24
N VAL A 24 8.47 3.90 -3.02
CA VAL A 24 9.31 2.86 -2.43
C VAL A 24 8.41 1.89 -1.68
N LEU A 25 8.71 0.60 -1.79
CA LEU A 25 7.93 -0.47 -1.19
C LEU A 25 8.86 -1.54 -0.61
N ASP A 26 8.66 -1.90 0.66
CA ASP A 26 9.26 -3.08 1.28
C ASP A 26 8.22 -4.21 1.43
N VAL A 27 8.11 -4.98 0.35
CA VAL A 27 7.28 -6.17 0.25
C VAL A 27 8.04 -7.47 0.51
N SER A 28 9.24 -7.40 1.10
CA SER A 28 10.12 -8.56 1.30
C SER A 28 9.51 -9.63 2.22
N HIS A 29 8.72 -9.19 3.21
CA HIS A 29 8.00 -10.04 4.15
C HIS A 29 6.86 -10.86 3.53
N PHE A 30 6.45 -10.50 2.32
CA PHE A 30 5.42 -11.21 1.56
C PHE A 30 6.03 -12.35 0.73
N GLY A 31 5.26 -13.42 0.52
CA GLY A 31 5.68 -14.56 -0.30
C GLY A 31 6.04 -14.12 -1.72
N TYR A 32 7.09 -14.70 -2.31
CA TYR A 32 7.67 -14.24 -3.59
C TYR A 32 6.61 -14.03 -4.69
N PHE A 33 5.68 -14.98 -4.84
CA PHE A 33 4.62 -14.92 -5.86
C PHE A 33 3.51 -13.91 -5.56
N GLN A 34 3.36 -13.47 -4.31
CA GLN A 34 2.34 -12.49 -3.90
C GLN A 34 2.81 -11.05 -4.08
N ARG A 35 4.12 -10.83 -4.11
CA ARG A 35 4.73 -9.48 -4.12
C ARG A 35 4.25 -8.62 -5.28
N SER A 36 3.97 -9.20 -6.46
CA SER A 36 3.45 -8.44 -7.60
C SER A 36 2.06 -7.88 -7.29
N SER A 37 1.15 -8.76 -6.86
CA SER A 37 -0.23 -8.37 -6.53
C SER A 37 -0.31 -7.39 -5.38
N VAL A 38 0.56 -7.53 -4.39
CA VAL A 38 0.67 -6.57 -3.30
C VAL A 38 1.09 -5.18 -3.79
N LYS A 39 2.09 -5.09 -4.68
CA LYS A 39 2.53 -3.80 -5.23
C LYS A 39 1.41 -3.11 -6.00
N GLU A 40 0.69 -3.86 -6.84
CA GLU A 40 -0.47 -3.37 -7.59
C GLU A 40 -1.57 -2.86 -6.65
N PHE A 41 -1.87 -3.61 -5.58
CA PHE A 41 -2.88 -3.20 -4.61
C PHE A 41 -2.49 -1.97 -3.79
N ILE A 42 -1.21 -1.85 -3.41
CA ILE A 42 -0.69 -0.65 -2.74
C ILE A 42 -0.89 0.58 -3.63
N LEU A 43 -0.58 0.49 -4.94
CA LEU A 43 -0.78 1.59 -5.87
C LEU A 43 -2.27 1.95 -6.01
N PHE A 44 -3.12 0.95 -6.21
CA PHE A 44 -4.58 1.12 -6.32
C PHE A 44 -5.18 1.83 -5.09
N VAL A 45 -4.83 1.36 -3.88
CA VAL A 45 -5.31 1.99 -2.64
C VAL A 45 -4.71 3.39 -2.48
N SER A 46 -3.45 3.59 -2.83
CA SER A 46 -2.81 4.92 -2.78
C SER A 46 -3.54 5.93 -3.64
N ARG A 47 -3.90 5.56 -4.87
CA ARG A 47 -4.69 6.39 -5.78
C ARG A 47 -6.08 6.67 -5.21
N THR A 48 -6.76 5.63 -4.73
CA THR A 48 -8.10 5.75 -4.13
C THR A 48 -8.10 6.74 -2.96
N VAL A 49 -7.12 6.64 -2.06
CA VAL A 49 -6.99 7.51 -0.88
C VAL A 49 -6.54 8.92 -1.28
N ALA A 50 -5.55 9.04 -2.17
CA ALA A 50 -5.05 10.35 -2.61
C ALA A 50 -6.12 11.16 -3.35
N GLN A 51 -6.93 10.51 -4.19
CA GLN A 51 -8.06 11.14 -4.90
C GLN A 51 -9.07 11.78 -3.94
N ARG A 52 -9.22 11.19 -2.75
CA ARG A 52 -10.22 11.57 -1.75
C ARG A 52 -9.63 12.39 -0.60
N THR A 53 -8.33 12.70 -0.69
CA THR A 53 -7.63 13.57 0.25
C THR A 53 -7.52 14.96 -0.37
N GLN A 54 -8.32 15.91 0.12
CA GLN A 54 -8.35 17.28 -0.40
C GLN A 54 -7.02 18.01 -0.14
N SER A 55 -6.72 19.05 -0.92
CA SER A 55 -5.53 19.87 -0.67
C SER A 55 -5.54 20.47 0.74
N GLY A 56 -4.43 20.36 1.45
CA GLY A 56 -4.28 20.75 2.85
C GLY A 56 -4.76 19.70 3.87
N GLN A 57 -5.42 18.63 3.42
CA GLN A 57 -6.01 17.63 4.29
C GLN A 57 -5.01 16.53 4.69
N ARG A 58 -5.10 16.12 5.96
CA ARG A 58 -4.45 14.92 6.52
C ARG A 58 -5.53 13.87 6.77
N GLN A 59 -5.29 12.64 6.31
CA GLN A 59 -6.24 11.54 6.49
C GLN A 59 -5.51 10.26 6.92
N SER A 60 -6.14 9.50 7.81
CA SER A 60 -5.72 8.16 8.22
C SER A 60 -6.86 7.19 7.94
N VAL A 61 -6.63 6.26 7.05
CA VAL A 61 -7.57 5.24 6.63
C VAL A 61 -7.18 3.93 7.26
N SER A 62 -7.98 3.46 8.22
CA SER A 62 -7.73 2.18 8.91
C SER A 62 -8.44 1.06 8.16
N HIS A 63 -7.74 -0.04 7.94
CA HIS A 63 -8.31 -1.27 7.42
C HIS A 63 -7.58 -2.46 8.05
N GLU A 64 -8.28 -3.14 8.94
CA GLU A 64 -7.75 -4.28 9.70
C GLU A 64 -6.42 -3.94 10.40
N GLU A 65 -5.31 -4.64 10.10
CA GLU A 65 -4.01 -4.44 10.75
C GLU A 65 -3.13 -3.33 10.12
N TYR A 66 -3.59 -2.70 9.04
CA TYR A 66 -2.87 -1.59 8.41
C TYR A 66 -3.61 -0.26 8.53
N LYS A 67 -2.81 0.80 8.59
CA LYS A 67 -3.23 2.19 8.45
C LYS A 67 -2.56 2.79 7.21
N VAL A 68 -3.36 3.42 6.38
CA VAL A 68 -2.91 4.23 5.25
C VAL A 68 -3.01 5.69 5.64
N HIS A 69 -1.87 6.34 5.79
CA HIS A 69 -1.79 7.77 6.09
C HIS A 69 -1.59 8.54 4.79
N SER A 70 -2.33 9.63 4.59
CA SER A 70 -2.18 10.51 3.44
C SER A 70 -2.11 11.97 3.85
N TYR A 71 -1.28 12.73 3.16
CA TYR A 71 -1.20 14.18 3.31
C TYR A 71 -1.06 14.83 1.93
N ASN A 72 -2.09 15.57 1.53
CA ASN A 72 -2.08 16.34 0.29
C ASN A 72 -1.75 17.80 0.60
N ARG A 73 -0.69 18.32 -0.03
CA ARG A 73 -0.35 19.75 0.02
C ARG A 73 -0.18 20.27 -1.40
N ASN A 74 -1.15 21.09 -1.83
CA ASN A 74 -1.17 21.80 -3.10
C ASN A 74 -1.13 20.89 -4.35
N GLY A 75 -1.74 19.70 -4.27
CA GLY A 75 -1.83 18.76 -5.40
C GLY A 75 -0.74 17.69 -5.41
N VAL A 76 0.24 17.75 -4.51
CA VAL A 76 1.14 16.63 -4.25
C VAL A 76 0.71 15.95 -2.96
N CYS A 77 0.36 14.67 -3.06
CA CYS A 77 -0.10 13.83 -1.96
C CYS A 77 0.93 12.75 -1.63
N ILE A 78 1.42 12.75 -0.38
CA ILE A 78 2.21 11.64 0.15
C ILE A 78 1.26 10.63 0.75
N VAL A 79 1.46 9.36 0.43
CA VAL A 79 0.73 8.24 1.02
C VAL A 79 1.71 7.26 1.65
N GLY A 80 1.47 6.83 2.87
CA GLY A 80 2.26 5.84 3.60
C GLY A 80 1.41 4.67 4.09
N PHE A 81 1.89 3.45 3.86
CA PHE A 81 1.29 2.21 4.36
C PHE A 81 2.07 1.76 5.58
N MET A 82 1.40 1.66 6.72
CA MET A 82 2.03 1.35 7.99
C MET A 82 1.17 0.36 8.78
N ASP A 83 1.79 -0.42 9.66
CA ASP A 83 1.04 -1.21 10.62
C ASP A 83 0.21 -0.30 11.54
N ASP A 84 -0.91 -0.82 12.08
CA ASP A 84 -1.76 -0.09 13.02
C ASP A 84 -1.02 0.46 14.26
N HIS A 85 0.04 -0.24 14.65
CA HIS A 85 0.90 0.08 15.80
C HIS A 85 1.91 1.20 15.52
N TYR A 86 2.12 1.62 14.26
CA TYR A 86 3.01 2.73 13.96
C TYR A 86 2.36 4.05 14.45
N PRO A 87 3.02 4.85 15.30
CA PRO A 87 2.39 6.03 15.87
C PRO A 87 1.96 7.05 14.81
N VAL A 88 0.68 7.44 14.85
CA VAL A 88 0.08 8.38 13.89
C VAL A 88 0.85 9.69 13.81
N ARG A 89 1.35 10.20 14.95
CA ARG A 89 2.14 11.43 14.98
C ARG A 89 3.42 11.29 14.17
N SER A 90 4.21 10.26 14.46
CA SER A 90 5.44 9.93 13.75
C SER A 90 5.18 9.70 12.25
N ALA A 91 4.04 9.09 11.89
CA ALA A 91 3.65 8.88 10.49
C ALA A 91 3.48 10.21 9.74
N PHE A 92 2.76 11.17 10.31
CA PHE A 92 2.58 12.48 9.67
C PHE A 92 3.84 13.33 9.68
N SER A 93 4.71 13.18 10.68
CA SER A 93 6.03 13.82 10.68
C SER A 93 6.89 13.32 9.51
N LEU A 94 6.87 12.01 9.26
CA LEU A 94 7.48 11.42 8.09
C LEU A 94 6.87 11.96 6.79
N LEU A 95 5.54 11.98 6.67
CA LEU A 95 4.89 12.45 5.44
C LEU A 95 5.20 13.93 5.15
N ASN A 96 5.22 14.77 6.18
CA ASN A 96 5.63 16.18 6.08
C ASN A 96 7.08 16.28 5.57
N GLN A 97 8.00 15.51 6.16
CA GLN A 97 9.42 15.51 5.78
C GLN A 97 9.64 15.07 4.33
N VAL A 98 8.95 14.02 3.89
CA VAL A 98 8.99 13.56 2.48
C VAL A 98 8.42 14.63 1.56
N GLN A 99 7.31 15.27 1.94
CA GLN A 99 6.71 16.36 1.17
C GLN A 99 7.69 17.54 1.01
N ASP A 100 8.36 17.96 2.08
CA ASP A 100 9.32 19.07 2.06
C ASP A 100 10.55 18.77 1.19
N GLU A 101 11.14 17.58 1.32
CA GLU A 101 12.28 17.19 0.49
C GLU A 101 11.88 16.98 -0.98
N TYR A 102 10.65 16.54 -1.26
CA TYR A 102 10.15 16.48 -2.64
C TYR A 102 10.07 17.87 -3.27
N HIS A 103 9.48 18.86 -2.57
CA HIS A 103 9.37 20.23 -3.08
C HIS A 103 10.74 20.87 -3.26
N LYS A 104 11.65 20.65 -2.31
CA LYS A 104 13.03 21.14 -2.38
C LYS A 104 13.81 20.54 -3.55
N LYS A 105 13.61 19.25 -3.84
CA LYS A 105 14.35 18.54 -4.90
C LYS A 105 13.78 18.76 -6.29
N PHE A 106 12.45 18.73 -6.44
CA PHE A 106 11.76 18.70 -7.73
C PHE A 106 10.97 19.98 -8.05
N GLY A 107 10.82 20.90 -7.10
CA GLY A 107 10.05 22.13 -7.27
C GLY A 107 8.62 21.85 -7.74
N GLU A 108 8.19 22.60 -8.76
CA GLU A 108 6.85 22.49 -9.35
C GLU A 108 6.80 21.61 -10.61
N SER A 109 7.87 20.86 -10.92
CA SER A 109 7.96 20.03 -12.14
C SER A 109 6.83 18.98 -12.25
N TRP A 110 6.31 18.53 -11.11
CA TRP A 110 5.16 17.63 -11.01
C TRP A 110 3.91 18.14 -11.73
N ARG A 111 3.73 19.46 -11.89
CA ARG A 111 2.56 20.03 -12.58
C ARG A 111 2.49 19.61 -14.04
N ALA A 112 3.64 19.48 -14.70
CA ALA A 112 3.76 19.12 -16.10
C ALA A 112 3.59 17.62 -16.38
N VAL A 113 3.62 16.77 -15.35
CA VAL A 113 3.47 15.31 -15.47
C VAL A 113 2.05 14.97 -15.93
N LYS A 114 1.92 14.17 -16.99
CA LYS A 114 0.64 13.78 -17.60
C LYS A 114 0.32 12.29 -17.50
N GLU A 115 1.31 11.48 -17.18
CA GLU A 115 1.22 10.03 -17.01
C GLU A 115 2.08 9.60 -15.82
N ASP A 116 2.00 8.34 -15.43
CA ASP A 116 2.82 7.81 -14.34
C ASP A 116 4.30 7.94 -14.67
N ASN A 117 5.03 8.54 -13.73
CA ASN A 117 6.48 8.63 -13.79
C ASN A 117 7.02 8.23 -12.44
N ASN A 118 7.24 6.93 -12.22
CA ASN A 118 7.82 6.42 -10.97
C ASN A 118 9.33 6.73 -10.92
N GLN A 119 9.67 8.00 -10.76
CA GLN A 119 11.03 8.50 -10.82
C GLN A 119 11.85 7.91 -9.66
N PRO A 120 12.99 7.24 -9.94
CA PRO A 120 13.89 6.80 -8.88
C PRO A 120 14.36 7.98 -8.03
N TRP A 121 14.13 7.89 -6.73
CA TRP A 121 14.49 8.91 -5.76
C TRP A 121 15.16 8.25 -4.55
N PRO A 122 16.51 8.22 -4.47
CA PRO A 122 17.24 7.52 -3.41
C PRO A 122 16.81 7.92 -2.00
N TYR A 123 16.54 9.21 -1.79
CA TYR A 123 16.04 9.73 -0.51
C TYR A 123 14.80 8.99 0.00
N LEU A 124 13.89 8.57 -0.89
CA LEU A 124 12.68 7.86 -0.48
C LEU A 124 13.01 6.48 0.09
N ASN A 125 14.04 5.81 -0.45
CA ASN A 125 14.56 4.55 0.09
C ASN A 125 15.20 4.77 1.46
N ASP A 126 16.02 5.81 1.60
CA ASP A 126 16.67 6.15 2.86
C ASP A 126 15.63 6.53 3.93
N ALA A 127 14.58 7.25 3.55
CA ALA A 127 13.46 7.58 4.42
C ALA A 127 12.71 6.31 4.87
N LEU A 128 12.36 5.43 3.93
CA LEU A 128 11.70 4.16 4.29
C LEU A 128 12.52 3.35 5.29
N ALA A 129 13.84 3.27 5.12
CA ALA A 129 14.72 2.53 6.01
C ALA A 129 14.89 3.22 7.37
N LYS A 130 15.17 4.52 7.38
CA LYS A 130 15.45 5.31 8.59
C LYS A 130 14.24 5.38 9.51
N PHE A 131 13.05 5.62 8.95
CA PHE A 131 11.85 5.87 9.74
C PHE A 131 11.08 4.60 10.11
N GLN A 132 11.64 3.41 9.84
CA GLN A 132 11.12 2.18 10.47
C GLN A 132 11.13 2.30 12.00
N ASP A 133 12.11 3.02 12.58
CA ASP A 133 12.10 3.42 13.98
C ASP A 133 11.30 4.74 14.14
N PRO A 134 10.13 4.74 14.81
CA PRO A 134 9.34 5.94 15.04
C PRO A 134 10.10 7.03 15.82
N ALA A 135 11.09 6.66 16.65
CA ALA A 135 11.87 7.63 17.41
C ALA A 135 12.70 8.55 16.49
N GLU A 136 13.06 8.11 15.29
CA GLU A 136 13.72 8.95 14.29
C GLU A 136 12.78 10.04 13.73
N ALA A 137 11.49 9.73 13.59
CA ALA A 137 10.49 10.72 13.17
C ALA A 137 10.19 11.72 14.30
N ASP A 138 10.24 11.30 15.56
CA ASP A 138 10.02 12.18 16.71
C ASP A 138 11.13 13.24 16.87
N LYS A 139 12.35 12.94 16.40
CA LYS A 139 13.44 13.93 16.32
C LYS A 139 13.11 15.08 15.38
N LEU A 140 12.36 14.82 14.29
CA LEU A 140 11.87 15.86 13.38
C LEU A 140 10.84 16.75 14.08
N LEU A 141 9.93 16.15 14.85
CA LEU A 141 8.89 16.85 15.62
C LEU A 141 9.44 17.87 16.60
N ARG A 142 10.56 17.56 17.28
CA ARG A 142 11.20 18.49 18.22
C ARG A 142 11.66 19.79 17.57
N ILE A 143 11.97 19.74 16.27
CA ILE A 143 12.42 20.87 15.45
C ILE A 143 11.19 21.59 14.85
N GLN A 144 10.17 20.84 14.42
CA GLN A 144 8.97 21.36 13.76
C GLN A 144 7.83 21.77 14.73
N ARG A 145 8.16 22.21 15.94
CA ARG A 145 7.28 22.33 17.12
C ARG A 145 6.04 23.23 16.97
N GLU A 146 5.89 23.94 15.85
CA GLU A 146 4.85 24.97 15.65
C GLU A 146 3.67 24.55 14.74
N LEU A 147 3.69 23.36 14.11
CA LEU A 147 2.76 23.11 12.98
C LEU A 147 1.92 21.82 13.01
N ASP A 148 2.13 20.86 13.91
CA ASP A 148 1.38 19.59 13.87
C ASP A 148 0.34 19.42 15.01
N GLU A 149 0.44 20.10 16.14
CA GLU A 149 -0.52 19.93 17.26
C GLU A 149 -1.93 20.50 16.97
N THR A 150 -2.09 21.39 15.98
CA THR A 150 -3.36 22.06 15.67
C THR A 150 -4.06 21.54 14.41
N LYS A 151 -3.48 20.56 13.72
CA LYS A 151 -4.00 20.11 12.43
C LYS A 151 -4.85 18.85 12.59
N ILE A 152 -6.12 18.98 12.21
CA ILE A 152 -7.11 17.90 12.30
C ILE A 152 -6.72 16.76 11.35
N ILE A 153 -6.48 15.58 11.91
CA ILE A 153 -6.32 14.32 11.16
C ILE A 153 -7.68 13.66 11.07
N LEU A 154 -8.17 13.43 9.85
CA LEU A 154 -9.42 12.69 9.66
C LEU A 154 -9.16 11.19 9.77
N HIS A 155 -9.69 10.56 10.80
CA HIS A 155 -9.69 9.11 10.95
C HIS A 155 -10.92 8.53 10.25
N ARG A 156 -10.70 7.59 9.35
CA ARG A 156 -11.72 6.96 8.50
C ARG A 156 -11.43 5.46 8.36
N THR A 157 -12.46 4.66 8.10
CA THR A 157 -12.30 3.30 7.57
C THR A 157 -12.20 3.34 6.06
N ILE A 158 -11.68 2.28 5.43
CA ILE A 158 -11.64 2.20 3.96
C ILE A 158 -13.03 2.43 3.35
N ASP A 159 -14.08 1.81 3.91
CA ASP A 159 -15.46 1.95 3.41
C ASP A 159 -15.97 3.39 3.52
N SER A 160 -15.58 4.13 4.57
CA SER A 160 -15.99 5.53 4.74
C SER A 160 -15.23 6.51 3.84
N VAL A 161 -14.14 6.05 3.24
CA VAL A 161 -13.43 6.80 2.19
C VAL A 161 -14.14 6.58 0.85
N LEU A 162 -14.75 5.42 0.61
CA LEU A 162 -15.48 5.15 -0.63
C LEU A 162 -16.74 6.02 -0.78
N GLU A 163 -17.21 6.16 -2.02
CA GLU A 163 -18.45 6.88 -2.27
C GLU A 163 -19.67 6.12 -1.71
N ARG A 164 -20.75 6.85 -1.45
CA ARG A 164 -21.97 6.24 -0.89
C ARG A 164 -22.52 5.20 -1.87
N GLY A 165 -22.57 3.94 -1.43
CA GLY A 165 -23.05 2.82 -2.24
C GLY A 165 -21.97 2.14 -3.07
N GLU A 166 -20.72 2.62 -3.02
CA GLU A 166 -19.56 1.97 -3.62
C GLU A 166 -18.94 0.98 -2.63
N LYS A 167 -18.51 -0.19 -3.13
CA LYS A 167 -17.81 -1.21 -2.35
C LYS A 167 -16.38 -1.37 -2.87
N LEU A 168 -15.46 -1.72 -1.97
CA LEU A 168 -14.07 -1.99 -2.34
C LEU A 168 -13.96 -3.06 -3.43
N ASP A 169 -14.75 -4.12 -3.34
CA ASP A 169 -14.82 -5.18 -4.35
C ASP A 169 -15.14 -4.63 -5.75
N SER A 170 -16.09 -3.70 -5.83
CA SER A 170 -16.50 -3.09 -7.11
C SER A 170 -15.41 -2.20 -7.70
N LEU A 171 -14.61 -1.56 -6.85
CA LEU A 171 -13.45 -0.79 -7.29
C LEU A 171 -12.31 -1.70 -7.76
N VAL A 172 -12.07 -2.82 -7.07
CA VAL A 172 -11.07 -3.81 -7.47
C VAL A 172 -11.38 -4.37 -8.86
N GLU A 173 -12.64 -4.71 -9.15
CA GLU A 173 -13.05 -5.26 -10.45
C GLU A 173 -12.91 -4.26 -11.61
N LYS A 174 -13.08 -2.97 -11.34
CA LYS A 174 -13.00 -1.90 -12.34
C LYS A 174 -11.60 -1.28 -12.47
N SER A 175 -10.69 -1.62 -11.57
CA SER A 175 -9.37 -1.00 -11.48
C SER A 175 -8.50 -1.39 -12.67
N SER A 176 -7.95 -0.38 -13.34
CA SER A 176 -6.87 -0.53 -14.32
C SER A 176 -5.50 -0.80 -13.68
N ASP A 177 -5.39 -0.64 -12.36
CA ASP A 177 -4.13 -0.77 -11.62
C ASP A 177 -3.86 -2.22 -11.21
N LEU A 178 -4.88 -3.07 -11.31
CA LEU A 178 -4.84 -4.46 -10.89
C LEU A 178 -4.91 -5.37 -12.11
N SER A 179 -3.91 -6.24 -12.26
CA SER A 179 -3.97 -7.33 -13.22
C SER A 179 -5.09 -8.32 -12.87
N ALA A 180 -5.55 -9.09 -13.86
CA ALA A 180 -6.55 -10.15 -13.63
C ALA A 180 -6.10 -11.13 -12.54
N ALA A 181 -4.79 -11.43 -12.47
CA ALA A 181 -4.21 -12.27 -11.43
C ALA A 181 -4.34 -11.62 -10.04
N SER A 182 -4.07 -10.32 -9.90
CA SER A 182 -4.22 -9.60 -8.63
C SER A 182 -5.67 -9.43 -8.19
N GLN A 183 -6.59 -9.23 -9.13
CA GLN A 183 -8.03 -9.22 -8.83
C GLN A 183 -8.51 -10.59 -8.34
N MET A 184 -8.09 -11.68 -8.99
CA MET A 184 -8.38 -13.04 -8.54
C MET A 184 -7.76 -13.34 -7.18
N PHE A 185 -6.51 -12.91 -6.95
CA PHE A 185 -5.82 -13.05 -5.68
C PHE A 185 -6.59 -12.37 -4.54
N TYR A 186 -7.06 -11.13 -4.75
CA TYR A 186 -7.89 -10.42 -3.79
C TYR A 186 -9.19 -11.19 -3.47
N LYS A 187 -9.91 -11.64 -4.51
CA LYS A 187 -11.16 -12.40 -4.34
C LYS A 187 -10.96 -13.71 -3.58
N GLN A 188 -9.90 -14.46 -3.91
CA GLN A 188 -9.58 -15.74 -3.27
C GLN A 188 -9.21 -15.54 -1.80
N ALA A 189 -8.36 -14.55 -1.52
CA ALA A 189 -7.95 -14.26 -0.16
C ALA A 189 -9.16 -13.79 0.69
N LYS A 190 -10.11 -13.05 0.11
CA LYS A 190 -11.37 -12.71 0.78
C LYS A 190 -12.26 -13.93 1.05
N SER A 191 -12.42 -14.83 0.07
CA SER A 191 -13.38 -15.96 0.15
C SER A 191 -12.94 -17.08 1.10
N THR A 192 -11.63 -17.23 1.31
CA THR A 192 -11.10 -18.33 2.12
C THR A 192 -11.25 -18.07 3.63
N ASN A 193 -11.76 -16.90 4.06
CA ASN A 193 -11.66 -16.34 5.43
C ASN A 193 -10.21 -16.31 6.01
N GLN A 194 -9.26 -16.91 5.31
CA GLN A 194 -7.83 -16.65 5.26
C GLN A 194 -7.66 -15.42 4.36
N CYS A 195 -8.21 -14.33 4.88
CA CYS A 195 -8.27 -12.93 4.44
C CYS A 195 -7.22 -12.46 3.39
N CYS A 196 -7.62 -11.43 2.65
CA CYS A 196 -6.81 -10.57 1.79
C CYS A 196 -5.38 -10.49 2.28
N THR A 197 -4.45 -11.24 1.70
CA THR A 197 -3.06 -11.33 2.17
C THR A 197 -2.25 -10.12 1.67
N ILE A 198 -2.81 -8.90 1.74
CA ILE A 198 -2.03 -7.75 2.20
C ILE A 198 -2.14 -7.64 3.74
N LEU A 199 -3.07 -8.40 4.32
CA LEU A 199 -3.70 -8.41 5.63
C LEU A 199 -3.90 -9.84 6.22
N VAL A 200 -3.31 -10.87 5.62
CA VAL A 200 -3.15 -12.24 6.17
C VAL A 200 -1.72 -12.68 6.05
N MET A 201 -0.83 -11.89 6.60
CA MET A 201 0.59 -12.10 6.39
C MET A 201 1.27 -12.55 7.69
N ASN A 202 0.61 -13.43 8.47
CA ASN A 202 1.31 -14.26 9.44
C ASN A 202 0.54 -15.55 9.80
N SER A 203 0.89 -16.66 9.15
CA SER A 203 0.86 -17.96 9.81
C SER A 203 2.06 -18.76 9.37
N GLY A 204 3.21 -18.43 9.96
CA GLY A 204 4.28 -19.41 10.10
C GLY A 204 3.77 -20.58 10.95
N SER A 205 3.42 -21.67 10.32
CA SER A 205 3.41 -23.00 10.93
C SER A 205 3.98 -23.96 9.88
N PRO A 206 5.12 -24.62 10.17
CA PRO A 206 5.67 -25.62 9.27
C PRO A 206 4.83 -26.92 9.36
N VAL A 207 4.93 -27.73 8.28
CA VAL A 207 4.43 -29.13 8.14
C VAL A 207 2.88 -29.21 8.02
N ASP A 208 2.30 -29.64 6.90
CA ASP A 208 2.43 -30.98 6.33
C ASP A 208 2.54 -31.04 4.80
N SER A 209 3.56 -31.74 4.37
CA SER A 209 3.72 -32.35 3.06
C SER A 209 2.53 -33.27 2.75
N VAL A 210 1.57 -32.80 1.94
CA VAL A 210 0.63 -33.70 1.26
C VAL A 210 1.35 -34.32 0.05
N ASN A 211 2.00 -35.42 0.39
CA ASN A 211 2.17 -36.65 -0.40
C ASN A 211 1.57 -36.60 -1.82
N ILE A 212 2.40 -36.25 -2.81
CA ILE A 212 2.15 -36.63 -4.21
C ILE A 212 2.47 -38.12 -4.30
N GLN A 213 1.51 -38.98 -3.99
CA GLN A 213 1.58 -40.38 -4.41
C GLN A 213 1.22 -40.47 -5.89
N SER A 214 2.28 -40.55 -6.68
CA SER A 214 2.30 -41.13 -8.02
C SER A 214 1.51 -42.43 -8.05
N HIS A 215 0.32 -42.42 -8.66
CA HIS A 215 -0.26 -43.67 -9.16
C HIS A 215 0.47 -44.04 -10.44
N ALA A 216 1.49 -44.87 -10.27
CA ALA A 216 2.05 -45.69 -11.33
C ALA A 216 0.95 -46.64 -11.84
N TYR A 217 0.54 -46.44 -13.09
CA TYR A 217 -0.18 -47.43 -13.87
C TYR A 217 0.84 -48.48 -14.33
N THR A 218 1.00 -49.57 -13.58
CA THR A 218 1.62 -50.81 -14.06
C THR A 218 1.03 -52.02 -13.35
N GLY A 219 0.56 -52.98 -14.15
CA GLY A 219 0.21 -54.34 -13.74
C GLY A 219 -1.23 -54.71 -14.11
N TRP A 220 -1.53 -55.85 -14.75
CA TRP A 220 -0.77 -57.07 -14.96
C TRP A 220 -1.37 -57.83 -16.17
N ILE A 221 -0.50 -58.26 -17.08
CA ILE A 221 -0.70 -59.46 -17.87
C ILE A 221 -0.41 -60.62 -16.92
N ASN A 222 -1.33 -61.59 -16.83
CA ASN A 222 -0.97 -62.97 -16.56
C ASN A 222 -1.93 -63.88 -17.34
N ASP A 223 -1.33 -64.48 -18.35
CA ASP A 223 -1.67 -65.75 -18.97
C ASP A 223 -1.73 -66.85 -17.89
N ASP A 224 -2.73 -67.74 -17.94
CA ASP A 224 -2.50 -69.19 -17.98
C ASP A 224 -3.81 -70.01 -17.95
N SER A 225 -4.09 -70.61 -19.11
CA SER A 225 -4.41 -72.02 -19.37
C SER A 225 -5.41 -72.80 -18.48
N LEU A 226 -6.51 -73.22 -19.11
CA LEU A 226 -7.02 -74.60 -19.20
C LEU A 226 -7.96 -74.76 -20.40
#